data_AF-A0AAN8K174-F1
#
_entry.id   AF-A0AAN8K174-F1
#
_cell.length_a   1.000
_cell.length_b   1.000
_cell.length_c   1.000
_cell.angle_alpha   90.00
_cell.angle_beta   90.00
_cell.angle_gamma   90.00
#
_symmetry.space_group_name_H-M   'P 1'
#
loop_
_entity.id
_entity.type
_entity.pdbx_description
1 polymer ?
#
loop_
_entity_poly.entity_id
_entity_poly.type
_entity_poly.pdbx_seq_one_letter_code
_entity_poly.pdbx_strand_id
1 'polypeptide(L)'
;MATGAANPATKALKNCNFVAQDQIWKDHVTGEMIAAKNWPNNWDFLNNKYEDLVKDDFPHLKDKKKTDAKQDLTSLVRVKPVTPIEEYVHVQPSPRPFPKTTSQMVGWRSGNRDMALEKYGGYSRPKGGLVKQLNWPNEAVS
;
A
#
# COMPACT_ATOMS: atom_id res chain seq x y z
N MET A 1 -42.96 24.69 -10.80
CA MET A 1 -42.45 25.91 -10.12
C MET A 1 -42.38 25.60 -8.64
N ALA A 2 -41.20 25.23 -8.13
CA ALA A 2 -41.00 24.91 -6.72
C ALA A 2 -40.38 26.13 -6.04
N THR A 3 -41.16 26.80 -5.19
CA THR A 3 -40.70 27.89 -4.34
C THR A 3 -39.82 27.30 -3.24
N GLY A 4 -38.51 27.52 -3.33
CA GLY A 4 -37.56 27.17 -2.29
C GLY A 4 -37.81 28.03 -1.05
N ALA A 5 -38.35 27.41 0.00
CA ALA A 5 -38.49 28.01 1.32
C ALA A 5 -37.11 28.40 1.85
N ALA A 6 -36.87 29.70 2.02
CA ALA A 6 -35.67 30.20 2.67
C ALA A 6 -35.67 29.74 4.13
N ASN A 7 -34.64 28.97 4.51
CA ASN A 7 -34.39 28.55 5.89
C ASN A 7 -34.36 29.78 6.82
N PRO A 8 -35.21 29.87 7.87
CA PRO A 8 -35.23 31.01 8.79
C PRO A 8 -33.99 31.09 9.71
N ALA A 9 -33.07 30.12 9.61
CA ALA A 9 -31.85 30.05 10.41
C ALA A 9 -30.85 31.18 10.12
N THR A 10 -30.97 31.90 8.99
CA THR A 10 -30.07 33.02 8.66
C THR A 10 -30.53 34.37 9.23
N LYS A 11 -31.64 34.42 9.96
CA LYS A 11 -32.22 35.66 10.52
C LYS A 11 -31.94 35.89 12.00
N ALA A 12 -30.90 35.26 12.56
CA ALA A 12 -30.55 35.36 13.98
C ALA A 12 -29.07 35.75 14.25
N LEU A 13 -28.49 36.65 13.45
CA LEU A 13 -27.26 37.37 13.79
C LEU A 13 -27.49 38.90 13.84
N LYS A 14 -28.73 39.33 14.12
CA LYS A 14 -29.00 40.71 14.50
C LYS A 14 -28.84 40.79 16.02
N ASN A 15 -27.71 41.36 16.46
CA ASN A 15 -27.29 41.62 17.84
C ASN A 15 -26.29 40.62 18.45
N CYS A 16 -25.17 40.36 17.79
CA CYS A 16 -23.96 40.05 18.56
C CYS A 16 -23.46 41.36 19.19
N ASN A 17 -23.20 41.33 20.50
CA ASN A 17 -22.62 42.45 21.24
C ASN A 17 -21.35 42.95 20.52
N PHE A 18 -21.24 44.26 20.24
CA PHE A 18 -20.07 44.82 19.52
C PHE A 18 -18.75 44.51 20.24
N VAL A 19 -18.79 44.37 21.57
CA VAL A 19 -17.65 43.94 22.39
C VAL A 19 -17.25 42.50 22.08
N ALA A 20 -18.24 41.60 21.88
CA ALA A 20 -17.97 40.23 21.50
C ALA A 20 -17.41 40.14 20.07
N GLN A 21 -17.90 40.97 19.14
CA GLN A 21 -17.37 41.05 17.78
C GLN A 21 -15.93 41.58 17.76
N ASP A 22 -15.62 42.61 18.55
CA ASP A 22 -14.26 43.15 18.71
C ASP A 22 -13.31 42.12 19.33
N GLN A 23 -13.77 41.35 20.33
CA GLN A 23 -12.97 40.30 20.93
C GLN A 23 -12.68 39.16 19.94
N ILE A 24 -13.67 38.72 19.17
CA ILE A 24 -13.48 37.70 18.11
C ILE A 24 -12.45 38.19 17.08
N TRP A 25 -12.53 39.46 16.67
CA TRP A 25 -11.57 40.02 15.74
C TRP A 25 -10.15 40.04 16.33
N LYS A 26 -9.98 40.45 17.59
CA LYS A 26 -8.69 40.39 18.30
C LYS A 26 -8.14 38.96 18.39
N ASP A 27 -9.00 38.00 18.71
CA ASP A 27 -8.61 36.59 18.80
C ASP A 27 -8.16 36.04 17.44
N HIS A 28 -8.82 36.42 16.34
CA HIS A 28 -8.36 36.06 14.99
C HIS A 28 -7.02 36.70 14.64
N VAL A 29 -6.85 38.00 14.88
CA VAL A 29 -5.58 38.70 14.58
C VAL A 29 -4.43 38.11 15.40
N THR A 30 -4.66 37.82 16.68
CA THR A 30 -3.65 37.16 17.52
C THR A 30 -3.35 35.74 17.06
N GLY A 31 -4.37 34.96 16.68
CA GLY A 31 -4.22 33.64 16.10
C GLY A 31 -3.41 33.64 14.81
N GLU A 32 -3.67 34.57 13.90
CA GLU A 32 -2.90 34.76 12.67
C GLU A 32 -1.43 35.10 12.96
N MET A 33 -1.17 36.00 13.91
CA MET A 33 0.20 36.33 14.30
C MET A 33 0.95 35.13 14.89
N ILE A 34 0.29 34.32 15.71
CA ILE A 34 0.88 33.09 16.29
C ILE A 34 1.12 32.06 15.19
N ALA A 35 0.15 31.86 14.29
CA ALA A 35 0.28 30.95 13.16
C ALA A 35 1.44 31.37 12.24
N ALA A 36 1.59 32.67 11.94
CA ALA A 36 2.71 33.19 11.15
C ALA A 36 4.07 32.98 11.83
N LYS A 37 4.15 33.15 13.16
CA LYS A 37 5.37 32.87 13.93
C LYS A 37 5.74 31.39 13.96
N ASN A 38 4.74 30.52 14.06
CA ASN A 38 4.92 29.07 14.09
C ASN A 38 5.04 28.46 12.68
N TRP A 39 4.72 29.23 11.64
CA TRP A 39 4.73 28.76 10.25
C TRP A 39 6.10 28.22 9.83
N PRO A 40 7.23 28.92 10.05
CA PRO A 40 8.55 28.36 9.73
C PRO A 40 8.79 27.05 10.48
N ASN A 41 8.59 26.99 11.79
CA ASN A 41 8.89 25.77 12.56
C ASN A 41 8.10 24.54 12.07
N ASN A 42 6.84 24.72 11.67
CA ASN A 42 5.99 23.62 11.24
C ASN A 42 6.12 23.31 9.74
N TRP A 43 6.46 24.29 8.90
CA TRP A 43 6.40 24.19 7.45
C TRP A 43 7.70 24.55 6.73
N ASP A 44 8.81 24.75 7.45
CA ASP A 44 10.13 25.05 6.85
C ASP A 44 10.60 23.94 5.91
N PHE A 45 10.15 22.70 6.13
CA PHE A 45 10.42 21.58 5.23
C PHE A 45 9.92 21.80 3.80
N LEU A 46 8.95 22.70 3.57
CA LEU A 46 8.50 23.06 2.21
C LEU A 46 9.53 23.88 1.44
N ASN A 47 10.44 24.57 2.14
CA ASN A 47 11.53 25.34 1.52
C ASN A 47 12.80 24.50 1.33
N ASN A 48 12.92 23.40 2.08
CA ASN A 48 14.09 22.53 2.05
C ASN A 48 14.03 21.54 0.88
N LYS A 49 15.20 21.15 0.36
CA LYS A 49 15.27 20.14 -0.71
C LYS A 49 14.91 18.77 -0.13
N TYR A 50 14.16 17.98 -0.89
CA TYR A 50 13.83 16.60 -0.51
C TYR A 50 15.06 15.77 -0.11
N GLU A 51 16.16 15.94 -0.84
CA GLU A 51 17.43 15.26 -0.56
C GLU A 51 17.99 15.57 0.82
N ASP A 52 17.68 16.74 1.40
CA ASP A 52 18.11 17.18 2.73
C ASP A 52 17.24 16.59 3.84
N LEU A 53 15.95 16.39 3.58
CA LEU A 53 15.00 15.79 4.53
C LEU A 53 15.20 14.29 4.71
N VAL A 54 15.65 13.62 3.64
CA VAL A 54 15.73 12.15 3.56
C VAL A 54 17.14 11.62 3.90
N LYS A 55 18.06 12.54 4.26
CA LYS A 55 19.46 12.21 4.59
C LYS A 55 19.60 11.27 5.78
N ASP A 56 18.76 11.47 6.78
CA ASP A 56 18.86 10.77 8.07
C ASP A 56 18.11 9.42 8.03
N ASP A 57 17.02 9.36 7.27
CA ASP A 57 16.24 8.12 7.07
C ASP A 57 16.96 7.10 6.16
N PHE A 58 17.77 7.57 5.21
CA PHE A 58 18.48 6.71 4.25
C PHE A 58 19.98 7.04 4.18
N PRO A 59 20.76 6.70 5.24
CA PRO A 59 22.18 6.99 5.31
C PRO A 59 23.00 6.34 4.17
N HIS A 60 22.50 5.26 3.56
CA HIS A 60 23.20 4.48 2.55
C HIS A 60 22.95 4.92 1.09
N LEU A 61 22.11 5.95 0.85
CA LEU A 61 21.75 6.36 -0.50
C LEU A 61 22.81 7.25 -1.17
N LYS A 62 23.66 7.92 -0.38
CA LYS A 62 24.64 8.89 -0.88
C LYS A 62 25.96 8.27 -1.37
N ASP A 63 26.33 7.10 -0.88
CA ASP A 63 27.69 6.57 -1.06
C ASP A 63 27.84 5.56 -2.19
N LYS A 64 26.75 5.16 -2.85
CA LYS A 64 26.84 4.28 -4.03
C LYS A 64 27.26 5.11 -5.24
N LYS A 65 28.57 5.24 -5.42
CA LYS A 65 29.19 5.81 -6.62
C LYS A 65 28.49 5.25 -7.86
N LYS A 66 27.85 6.14 -8.63
CA LYS A 66 27.17 5.84 -9.92
C LYS A 66 28.05 5.10 -10.94
N THR A 67 29.35 4.99 -10.70
CA THR A 67 30.33 4.35 -11.58
C THR A 67 30.19 2.84 -11.58
N ASP A 68 29.99 2.23 -10.41
CA ASP A 68 30.08 0.77 -10.26
C ASP A 68 28.76 0.12 -10.68
N ALA A 69 27.64 0.77 -10.36
CA ALA A 69 26.31 0.36 -10.80
C ALA A 69 26.13 0.37 -12.33
N LYS A 70 26.85 1.25 -13.06
CA LYS A 70 26.80 1.28 -14.52
C LYS A 70 27.59 0.13 -15.15
N GLN A 71 28.71 -0.27 -14.54
CA GLN A 71 29.49 -1.40 -15.01
C GLN A 71 28.72 -2.72 -14.81
N ASP A 72 28.03 -2.88 -13.68
CA ASP A 72 27.15 -4.03 -13.43
C ASP A 72 25.97 -4.09 -14.42
N LEU A 73 25.34 -2.96 -14.76
CA LEU A 73 24.26 -2.96 -15.76
C LEU A 73 24.75 -3.40 -17.15
N THR A 74 25.95 -2.99 -17.54
CA THR A 74 26.53 -3.39 -18.84
C THR A 74 26.93 -4.87 -18.88
N SER A 75 27.34 -5.45 -17.74
CA SER A 75 27.67 -6.88 -17.66
C SER A 75 26.41 -7.76 -17.66
N LEU A 76 25.29 -7.30 -17.07
CA LEU A 76 23.99 -7.97 -17.13
C LEU A 76 23.37 -7.99 -18.54
N VAL A 77 23.61 -6.96 -19.35
CA VAL A 77 23.04 -6.83 -20.71
C VAL A 77 23.87 -7.58 -21.77
N ARG A 78 25.14 -7.92 -21.48
CA ARG A 78 26.00 -8.61 -22.43
C ARG A 78 25.62 -10.09 -22.52
N VAL A 79 24.67 -10.38 -23.41
CA VAL A 79 24.33 -11.75 -23.81
C VAL A 79 25.59 -12.41 -24.35
N LYS A 80 26.03 -13.50 -23.72
CA LYS A 80 27.14 -14.30 -24.26
C LYS A 80 26.77 -14.75 -25.67
N PRO A 81 27.71 -14.73 -26.64
CA PRO A 81 27.41 -15.21 -27.99
C PRO A 81 26.85 -16.62 -27.90
N VAL A 82 25.76 -16.87 -28.61
CA VAL A 82 25.09 -18.18 -28.64
C VAL A 82 26.06 -19.16 -29.26
N THR A 83 26.72 -19.96 -28.42
CA THR A 83 27.37 -21.18 -28.89
C THR A 83 26.27 -22.13 -29.39
N PRO A 84 26.54 -22.97 -30.40
CA PRO A 84 25.56 -23.94 -30.88
C PRO A 84 25.02 -24.78 -29.72
N ILE A 85 23.72 -24.67 -29.45
CA ILE A 85 23.05 -25.32 -28.31
C ILE A 85 23.18 -26.85 -28.34
N GLU A 86 23.34 -27.41 -29.54
CA GLU A 86 23.50 -28.85 -29.77
C GLU A 86 24.78 -29.44 -29.15
N GLU A 87 25.83 -28.64 -28.96
CA GLU A 87 27.11 -29.12 -28.43
C GLU A 87 27.07 -29.35 -26.90
N TYR A 88 26.14 -28.68 -26.19
CA TYR A 88 26.09 -28.68 -24.72
C TYR A 88 24.79 -29.23 -24.14
N VAL A 89 23.66 -29.16 -24.86
CA VAL A 89 22.36 -29.62 -24.37
C VAL A 89 22.08 -31.04 -24.86
N HIS A 90 22.50 -32.01 -24.05
CA HIS A 90 22.15 -33.40 -24.27
C HIS A 90 20.79 -33.70 -23.62
N VAL A 91 19.72 -33.67 -24.41
CA VAL A 91 18.38 -34.04 -23.94
C VAL A 91 18.32 -35.55 -23.74
N GLN A 92 18.56 -35.99 -22.50
CA GLN A 92 18.33 -37.38 -22.13
C GLN A 92 16.83 -37.68 -22.15
N PRO A 93 16.41 -38.90 -22.53
CA PRO A 93 15.01 -39.29 -22.52
C PRO A 93 14.45 -39.15 -21.10
N SER A 94 13.18 -38.72 -20.98
CA SER A 94 12.58 -38.49 -19.67
C SER A 94 12.56 -39.79 -18.85
N PRO A 95 12.97 -39.77 -17.57
CA PRO A 95 13.08 -40.98 -16.75
C PRO A 95 11.74 -41.63 -16.42
N ARG A 96 10.61 -40.96 -16.69
CA ARG A 96 9.27 -41.51 -16.50
C ARG A 96 8.46 -41.42 -17.79
N PRO A 97 7.72 -42.47 -18.16
CA PRO A 97 6.87 -42.43 -19.34
C PRO A 97 5.80 -41.36 -19.16
N PHE A 98 5.68 -40.48 -20.15
CA PHE A 98 4.57 -39.54 -20.20
C PHE A 98 3.23 -40.32 -20.36
N PRO A 99 2.17 -39.99 -19.61
CA PRO A 99 0.90 -40.68 -19.68
C PRO A 99 0.28 -40.45 -21.05
N LYS A 100 -0.07 -41.54 -21.71
CA LYS A 100 -0.64 -41.50 -23.07
C LYS A 100 -2.15 -41.25 -23.05
N THR A 101 -2.78 -41.41 -21.89
CA THR A 101 -4.24 -41.30 -21.73
C THR A 101 -4.58 -40.26 -20.66
N THR A 102 -5.76 -39.65 -20.82
CA THR A 102 -6.28 -38.68 -19.85
C THR A 102 -6.42 -39.27 -18.45
N SER A 103 -6.86 -40.53 -18.34
CA SER A 103 -6.98 -41.22 -17.05
C SER A 103 -5.62 -41.40 -16.36
N GLN A 104 -4.59 -41.79 -17.12
CA GLN A 104 -3.22 -41.87 -16.59
C GLN A 104 -2.66 -40.50 -16.21
N MET A 105 -3.02 -39.44 -16.94
CA MET A 105 -2.63 -38.07 -16.59
C MET A 105 -3.24 -37.62 -15.27
N VAL A 106 -4.52 -37.93 -15.04
CA VAL A 106 -5.19 -37.67 -13.76
C VAL A 106 -4.49 -38.46 -12.64
N GLY A 107 -4.28 -39.76 -12.81
CA GLY A 107 -3.57 -40.59 -11.82
C GLY A 107 -2.15 -40.09 -11.52
N TRP A 108 -1.41 -39.67 -12.55
CA TRP A 108 -0.06 -39.12 -12.39
C TRP A 108 -0.04 -37.83 -11.57
N ARG A 109 -1.02 -36.94 -11.78
CA ARG A 109 -1.16 -35.70 -11.01
C ARG A 109 -1.66 -35.95 -9.59
N SER A 110 -2.64 -36.83 -9.42
CA SER A 110 -3.22 -37.18 -8.12
C SER A 110 -2.24 -37.95 -7.21
N GLY A 111 -1.27 -38.67 -7.78
CA GLY A 111 -0.22 -39.34 -7.03
C GLY A 111 0.84 -38.41 -6.42
N ASN A 112 0.91 -37.14 -6.87
CA ASN A 112 1.79 -36.15 -6.26
C ASN A 112 1.12 -35.52 -5.04
N ARG A 113 1.74 -35.69 -3.87
CA ARG A 113 1.22 -35.17 -2.60
C ARG A 113 1.07 -33.64 -2.58
N ASP A 114 1.88 -32.92 -3.36
CA ASP A 114 1.77 -31.46 -3.51
C ASP A 114 0.54 -31.01 -4.30
N MET A 115 0.00 -31.89 -5.15
CA MET A 115 -1.17 -31.64 -6.01
C MET A 115 -2.43 -32.34 -5.50
N ALA A 116 -2.39 -32.92 -4.29
CA ALA A 116 -3.54 -33.56 -3.68
C ALA A 116 -4.61 -32.50 -3.35
N LEU A 117 -5.81 -32.67 -3.90
CA LEU A 117 -6.99 -31.82 -3.62
C LEU A 117 -7.39 -31.86 -2.15
N GLU A 118 -7.06 -32.95 -1.45
CA GLU A 118 -7.30 -33.20 -0.03
C GLU A 118 -6.35 -32.41 0.92
N LYS A 119 -5.53 -31.48 0.41
CA LYS A 119 -4.56 -30.73 1.23
C LYS A 119 -5.20 -29.99 2.42
N TYR A 120 -6.46 -29.61 2.29
CA TYR A 120 -7.19 -28.87 3.32
C TYR A 120 -8.24 -29.70 4.09
N GLY A 121 -8.39 -30.99 3.76
CA GLY A 121 -9.35 -31.91 4.38
C GLY A 121 -10.82 -31.50 4.22
N GLY A 122 -11.73 -32.44 4.48
CA GLY A 122 -13.19 -32.22 4.46
C GLY A 122 -13.76 -31.38 5.61
N TYR A 123 -12.92 -30.70 6.40
CA TYR A 123 -13.32 -29.99 7.62
C TYR A 123 -13.13 -28.48 7.47
N SER A 124 -13.88 -27.86 6.54
CA SER A 124 -14.26 -26.47 6.74
C SER A 124 -15.22 -26.40 7.92
N ARG A 125 -14.69 -26.33 9.15
CA ARG A 125 -15.53 -26.05 10.31
C ARG A 125 -16.07 -24.62 10.15
N PRO A 126 -17.38 -24.38 10.35
CA PRO A 126 -17.89 -23.02 10.32
C PRO A 126 -17.11 -22.19 11.34
N LYS A 127 -16.50 -21.08 10.91
CA LYS A 127 -15.61 -20.25 11.73
C LYS A 127 -16.34 -19.46 12.83
N GLY A 128 -17.56 -19.87 13.20
CA GLY A 128 -18.46 -19.12 14.09
C GLY A 128 -18.99 -17.84 13.44
N GLY A 129 -19.92 -17.17 14.13
CA GLY A 129 -20.41 -15.85 13.71
C GLY A 129 -19.39 -14.74 14.00
N LEU A 130 -19.46 -13.65 13.23
CA LEU A 130 -18.55 -12.49 13.33
C LEU A 130 -18.45 -11.93 14.75
N VAL A 131 -19.55 -11.91 15.50
CA VAL A 131 -19.60 -11.44 16.90
C VAL A 131 -18.60 -12.18 17.78
N LYS A 132 -18.51 -13.52 17.62
CA LYS A 132 -17.58 -14.37 18.36
C LYS A 132 -16.13 -14.21 17.87
N GLN A 133 -15.94 -13.92 16.58
CA GLN A 133 -14.61 -13.69 16.03
C GLN A 133 -14.01 -12.36 16.49
N LEU A 134 -14.85 -11.34 16.64
CA LEU A 134 -14.43 -9.98 16.99
C LEU A 134 -14.57 -9.67 18.49
N ASN A 135 -15.00 -10.63 19.30
CA ASN A 135 -15.31 -10.46 20.73
C ASN A 135 -16.21 -9.24 20.99
N TRP A 136 -17.20 -9.03 20.13
CA TRP A 136 -18.10 -7.89 20.30
C TRP A 136 -19.09 -8.13 21.43
N PRO A 137 -19.41 -7.09 22.22
CA PRO A 137 -20.47 -7.19 23.22
C PRO A 137 -21.79 -7.49 22.52
N ASN A 138 -22.61 -8.36 23.12
CA ASN A 138 -23.91 -8.75 22.54
C ASN A 138 -24.86 -7.56 22.34
N GLU A 139 -24.62 -6.47 23.07
CA GLU A 139 -25.35 -5.19 22.96
C GLU A 139 -25.19 -4.51 21.60
N ALA A 140 -24.11 -4.78 20.85
CA ALA A 140 -23.83 -4.13 19.57
C ALA A 140 -24.68 -4.67 18.39
N VAL A 141 -25.40 -5.78 18.60
CA VAL A 141 -26.19 -6.48 17.56
C VAL A 141 -27.69 -6.38 17.85
N SER A 142 -28.08 -5.65 18.89
CA SER A 142 -29.48 -5.41 19.27
C SER A 142 -30.03 -4.10 18.73
#